data_AF-T0ZNB8-F1
#
_entry.id   AF-T0ZNB8-F1
#
_cell.length_a   1.000
_cell.length_b   1.000
_cell.length_c   1.000
_cell.angle_alpha   90.00
_cell.angle_beta   90.00
_cell.angle_gamma   90.00
#
_symmetry.space_group_name_H-M   'P 1'
#
loop_
_entity.id
_entity.type
_entity.pdbx_description
1 polymer ?
#
loop_
_entity_poly.entity_id
_entity_poly.type
_entity_poly.pdbx_seq_one_letter_code
_entity_poly.pdbx_strand_id
1 'polypeptide(L)' 'MGVPLRDLVHPTPLALSELKGRKLSLDAYNMLYQFLASIRQPDGQPFTDPTGRVTSHLVGLLYRTASLLEN' A
#
# COMPACT_ATOMS: atom_id res chain seq x y z
N MET A 1 7.21 -8.40 -4.76
CA MET A 1 7.13 -9.56 -5.65
C MET A 1 6.69 -9.08 -7.02
N GLY A 2 7.36 -9.48 -8.11
CA GLY A 2 7.01 -9.00 -9.46
C GLY A 2 8.00 -9.45 -10.53
N VAL A 3 7.80 -8.94 -11.76
CA VAL A 3 8.68 -9.18 -12.90
C VAL A 3 9.78 -8.12 -12.94
N PRO A 4 11.07 -8.48 -13.15
CA PRO A 4 12.18 -7.53 -13.12
C PRO A 4 12.26 -6.70 -14.41
N LEU A 5 11.32 -5.77 -14.59
CA LEU A 5 11.26 -4.88 -15.76
C LEU A 5 11.81 -3.48 -15.50
N ARG A 6 12.28 -3.20 -14.27
CA ARG A 6 12.66 -1.85 -13.82
C ARG A 6 13.66 -1.16 -14.74
N ASP A 7 14.65 -1.89 -15.23
CA ASP A 7 15.73 -1.33 -16.06
C ASP A 7 15.34 -1.21 -17.55
N LEU A 8 14.15 -1.71 -17.91
CA LEU A 8 13.63 -1.71 -19.28
C LEU A 8 12.54 -0.65 -19.51
N VAL A 9 12.05 0.01 -18.46
CA VAL A 9 10.92 0.95 -18.54
C VAL A 9 11.26 2.30 -17.90
N HIS A 10 10.79 3.38 -18.51
CA HIS A 10 10.93 4.74 -17.97
C HIS A 10 9.55 5.25 -17.51
N PRO A 11 9.27 5.27 -16.19
CA PRO A 11 8.02 5.82 -15.70
C PRO A 11 8.04 7.35 -15.79
N THR A 12 6.93 7.94 -16.23
CA THR A 12 6.73 9.39 -16.13
C THR A 12 6.33 9.74 -14.70
N PRO A 13 7.10 10.59 -13.98
CA PRO A 13 6.71 11.04 -12.66
C PRO A 13 5.37 11.78 -12.70
N LEU A 14 4.54 11.57 -11.69
CA LEU A 14 3.31 12.32 -11.50
C LEU A 14 3.04 12.57 -10.01
N ALA A 15 2.32 13.64 -9.72
CA ALA A 15 1.76 13.94 -8.40
C ALA A 15 0.38 13.27 -8.23
N LEU A 16 0.03 12.92 -6.99
CA LEU A 16 -1.29 12.33 -6.68
C LEU A 16 -2.45 13.23 -7.10
N SER A 17 -2.30 14.55 -6.99
CA SER A 17 -3.31 15.54 -7.40
C SER A 17 -3.67 15.44 -8.88
N GLU A 18 -2.77 14.97 -9.73
CA GLU A 18 -3.01 14.76 -11.17
C GLU A 18 -3.94 13.56 -11.44
N LEU A 19 -4.14 12.69 -10.44
CA LEU A 19 -5.07 11.55 -10.51
C LEU A 19 -6.47 11.89 -9.99
N LYS A 20 -6.70 13.13 -9.53
CA LYS A 20 -7.99 13.53 -8.93
C LYS A 20 -9.16 13.31 -9.90
N GLY A 21 -10.22 12.68 -9.40
CA GLY A 21 -11.41 12.34 -10.18
C GLY A 21 -11.23 11.17 -11.17
N ARG A 22 -10.05 10.55 -11.23
CA ARG A 22 -9.84 9.31 -11.99
C ARG A 22 -10.28 8.10 -11.18
N LYS A 23 -10.77 7.08 -11.87
CA LYS A 23 -10.96 5.75 -11.28
C LYS A 23 -9.66 4.97 -11.41
N LEU A 24 -9.16 4.45 -10.30
CA LEU A 24 -7.96 3.62 -10.25
C LEU A 24 -8.35 2.20 -9.85
N SER A 25 -7.80 1.21 -10.53
CA SER A 25 -7.89 -0.19 -10.12
C SER A 25 -6.60 -0.57 -9.42
N LEU A 26 -6.71 -1.15 -8.23
CA LEU A 26 -5.58 -1.57 -7.41
C LEU A 26 -5.60 -3.09 -7.30
N ASP A 27 -4.45 -3.73 -7.47
CA ASP A 27 -4.29 -5.16 -7.18
C ASP A 27 -4.33 -5.36 -5.66
N ALA A 28 -5.43 -5.99 -5.19
CA ALA A 28 -5.65 -6.20 -3.77
C ALA A 28 -4.55 -7.03 -3.12
N TYR A 29 -4.11 -8.12 -3.75
CA TYR A 29 -3.11 -8.99 -3.14
C TYR A 29 -1.76 -8.29 -3.05
N ASN A 30 -1.34 -7.64 -4.13
CA ASN A 30 -0.09 -6.88 -4.12
C ASN A 30 -0.12 -5.80 -3.02
N MET A 31 -1.21 -5.03 -2.95
CA MET A 31 -1.38 -3.96 -1.98
C MET A 31 -1.35 -4.48 -0.53
N LEU A 32 -2.06 -5.56 -0.21
CA LEU A 32 -2.05 -6.15 1.14
C LEU A 32 -0.65 -6.66 1.52
N TYR A 33 0.08 -7.27 0.59
CA TYR A 33 1.48 -7.64 0.83
C TYR A 33 2.38 -6.42 1.10
N GLN A 34 2.19 -5.31 0.37
CA GLN A 34 2.93 -4.08 0.66
C GLN A 34 2.62 -3.54 2.06
N PHE A 35 1.37 -3.64 2.52
CA PHE A 35 1.00 -3.22 3.88
C PHE A 35 1.65 -4.12 4.94
N LEU A 36 1.65 -5.44 4.75
CA LEU A 36 2.36 -6.37 5.64
C LEU A 36 3.88 -6.11 5.67
N ALA A 37 4.46 -5.66 4.55
CA ALA A 37 5.89 -5.36 4.46
C ALA A 37 6.25 -4.02 5.11
N SER A 38 5.45 -2.97 4.88
CA SER A 38 5.81 -1.58 5.22
C SER A 38 5.17 -1.05 6.50
N ILE A 39 4.00 -1.56 6.91
CA ILE A 39 3.28 -1.09 8.11
C ILE A 39 3.70 -1.97 9.28
N ARG A 40 4.72 -1.51 10.00
CA ARG A 40 5.38 -2.23 11.09
C ARG A 40 5.57 -1.33 12.30
N GLN A 41 5.70 -1.98 13.44
CA GLN A 41 6.11 -1.35 14.68
C GLN A 41 7.59 -0.91 14.58
N PRO A 42 8.07 -0.02 15.47
CA PRO A 42 9.46 0.46 15.44
C PRO A 42 10.52 -0.65 15.54
N ASP A 43 10.18 -1.78 16.17
CA ASP A 43 11.01 -2.98 16.27
C ASP A 43 10.96 -3.88 15.02
N GLY A 44 10.18 -3.50 14.00
CA GLY A 44 10.01 -4.24 12.76
C GLY A 44 8.95 -5.35 12.83
N GLN A 45 8.27 -5.57 13.95
CA GLN A 45 7.17 -6.53 14.02
C GLN A 45 5.91 -6.00 13.30
N PRO A 46 5.06 -6.87 12.72
CA PRO A 46 3.74 -6.45 12.26
C PRO A 46 2.90 -5.89 13.41
N PHE A 47 1.90 -5.09 13.07
CA PHE A 47 0.83 -4.77 14.02
C PHE A 47 0.01 -6.04 14.28
N THR A 48 -0.41 -6.21 15.52
CA THR A 48 -1.29 -7.30 15.94
C THR A 48 -2.44 -6.79 16.78
N ASP A 49 -3.51 -7.56 16.85
CA ASP A 49 -4.56 -7.37 17.86
C ASP A 49 -4.14 -7.97 19.23
N PRO A 50 -4.95 -7.82 20.29
CA PRO A 50 -4.63 -8.38 21.60
C PRO A 50 -4.50 -9.91 21.65
N THR A 51 -4.99 -10.62 20.64
CA THR A 51 -4.88 -12.09 20.52
C THR A 51 -3.67 -12.51 19.66
N GLY A 52 -2.86 -11.56 19.20
CA GLY A 52 -1.68 -11.82 18.38
C GLY A 52 -1.96 -12.01 16.89
N ARG A 53 -3.19 -11.78 16.41
CA ARG A 53 -3.50 -11.86 14.97
C ARG A 53 -2.94 -10.63 14.26
N VAL A 54 -2.27 -10.82 13.13
CA VAL A 54 -1.68 -9.71 12.35
C VAL A 54 -2.75 -8.80 11.78
N THR A 55 -2.60 -7.49 11.94
CA THR A 55 -3.56 -6.47 11.51
C THR A 55 -2.98 -5.38 10.60
N SER A 56 -1.66 -5.38 10.32
CA SER A 56 -1.01 -4.40 9.44
C SER A 56 -1.71 -4.20 8.10
N HIS A 57 -2.23 -5.28 7.52
CA HIS A 57 -2.96 -5.25 6.25
C HIS A 57 -4.30 -4.51 6.34
N LEU A 58 -5.03 -4.65 7.46
CA LEU A 58 -6.30 -3.95 7.70
C LEU A 58 -6.06 -2.47 8.00
N VAL A 59 -5.05 -2.17 8.82
CA VAL A 59 -4.62 -0.79 9.12
C VAL A 59 -4.24 -0.07 7.82
N GLY A 60 -3.42 -0.71 6.99
CA GLY A 60 -3.04 -0.18 5.69
C GLY A 60 -4.22 0.05 4.77
N LEU A 61 -5.11 -0.94 4.65
CA LEU A 61 -6.29 -0.85 3.81
C LEU A 61 -7.16 0.34 4.22
N LEU A 62 -7.44 0.51 5.51
CA LEU A 62 -8.28 1.62 5.97
C LEU A 62 -7.62 2.98 5.72
N TYR A 63 -6.42 3.19 6.26
CA TYR A 63 -5.82 4.53 6.27
C TYR A 63 -5.26 4.95 4.90
N ARG A 64 -4.69 4.02 4.11
CA ARG A 64 -4.18 4.36 2.78
C ARG A 64 -5.30 4.60 1.79
N THR A 65 -6.39 3.83 1.86
CA THR A 65 -7.55 4.08 1.01
C THR A 65 -8.25 5.39 1.40
N ALA A 66 -8.42 5.68 2.69
CA ALA A 66 -8.97 6.96 3.13
C ALA A 66 -8.11 8.15 2.63
N SER A 67 -6.79 8.06 2.80
CA SER A 67 -5.86 9.09 2.30
C SER A 67 -5.94 9.27 0.78
N LEU A 68 -6.10 8.20 -0.01
CA LEU A 68 -6.29 8.30 -1.46
C LEU A 68 -7.61 8.95 -1.86
N LEU A 69 -8.64 8.90 -1.01
CA LEU A 69 -9.94 9.56 -1.27
C LEU A 69 -9.95 11.03 -0.82
N GLU A 70 -9.14 11.39 0.18
CA GLU A 70 -9.02 12.77 0.67
C GLU A 70 -8.19 13.67 -0.27
N ASN A 71 -7.22 13.09 -0.99
CA ASN A 71 -6.34 13.80 -1.93
C ASN A 71 -6.96 13.95 -3.32
#